data_AF-A0A0C3P517-F1
#
_entry.id   AF-A0A0C3P517-F1
#
_cell.length_a   1.000
_cell.length_b   1.000
_cell.length_c   1.000
_cell.angle_alpha   90.00
_cell.angle_beta   90.00
_cell.angle_gamma   90.00
#
_symmetry.space_group_name_H-M   'P 1'
#
loop_
_entity.id
_entity.type
_entity.pdbx_description
1 polymer ?
#
loop_
_entity_poly.entity_id
_entity_poly.type
_entity_poly.pdbx_seq_one_letter_code
_entity_poly.pdbx_strand_id
1 'polypeptide(L)'
;GVFILVLFIKGFIDADDVEFDLGTALKKALGGGLSGAAAMVLQVLTLMPLRTVMNYQYRYGTTTTEAIKILNADGGFSRFYQGLTAALIQGPIARFGDTAANAGILALLQGNVYMKKLPTLIKTVFASVAAACFRMILTPVDTVKTTLQTQGRDGLKLLRERVKKYGIVSLWYGAFATAAATFVGHYPWFGTYNYLDAVLPLPVTLAQKFLRSAFIGFVASVASDSISNSLRVVKTYRQVNATRISYIDAARAVIAADGLQGLLGRGLKTRILANGLQGLMFSVLWKLFMDLWNEKTK
;
A
#
# COMPACT_ATOMS: atom_id res chain seq x y z
N GLY A 1 24.54 -5.01 4.65
CA GLY A 1 23.80 -3.80 4.22
C GLY A 1 24.63 -3.01 3.23
N VAL A 2 25.57 -2.20 3.72
CA VAL A 2 26.47 -1.36 2.91
C VAL A 2 27.36 -2.19 1.98
N PHE A 3 27.87 -3.34 2.42
CA PHE A 3 28.68 -4.23 1.58
C PHE A 3 27.93 -4.78 0.34
N ILE A 4 26.64 -5.07 0.48
CA ILE A 4 25.78 -5.51 -0.64
C ILE A 4 25.48 -4.33 -1.58
N LEU A 5 25.27 -3.14 -1.01
CA LEU A 5 25.06 -1.91 -1.78
C LEU A 5 26.33 -1.52 -2.58
N VAL A 6 27.52 -1.70 -2.00
CA VAL A 6 28.81 -1.42 -2.65
C VAL A 6 29.12 -2.44 -3.74
N LEU A 7 28.87 -3.74 -3.50
CA LEU A 7 28.96 -4.77 -4.55
C LEU A 7 27.94 -4.53 -5.68
N PHE A 8 26.77 -3.99 -5.36
CA PHE A 8 25.74 -3.65 -6.34
C PHE A 8 26.11 -2.42 -7.18
N ILE A 9 26.65 -1.36 -6.56
CA ILE A 9 27.17 -0.18 -7.28
C ILE A 9 28.36 -0.58 -8.16
N LYS A 10 29.25 -1.44 -7.66
CA LYS A 10 30.39 -1.93 -8.42
C LYS A 10 29.95 -2.81 -9.61
N GLY A 11 29.05 -3.75 -9.39
CA GLY A 11 28.47 -4.56 -10.47
C GLY A 11 27.58 -3.81 -11.45
N PHE A 12 27.18 -2.57 -11.14
CA PHE A 12 26.45 -1.66 -12.02
C PHE A 12 27.39 -0.83 -12.90
N ILE A 13 28.56 -0.44 -12.36
CA ILE A 13 29.63 0.26 -13.11
C ILE A 13 30.31 -0.73 -14.07
N ASP A 14 30.46 -2.00 -13.67
CA ASP A 14 31.14 -3.02 -14.47
C ASP A 14 30.25 -3.66 -15.56
N ALA A 15 28.96 -3.30 -15.65
CA ALA A 15 27.99 -3.84 -16.60
C ALA A 15 27.66 -2.83 -17.70
N ASP A 16 28.68 -2.41 -18.45
CA ASP A 16 28.50 -1.86 -19.79
C ASP A 16 28.19 -3.04 -20.72
N ASP A 17 26.89 -3.30 -20.95
CA ASP A 17 26.37 -3.90 -22.18
C ASP A 17 24.87 -4.17 -22.02
N VAL A 18 24.07 -3.53 -22.87
CA VAL A 18 22.92 -4.07 -23.66
C VAL A 18 21.95 -2.92 -23.99
N GLU A 19 21.61 -2.79 -25.27
CA GLU A 19 20.52 -1.96 -25.82
C GLU A 19 19.16 -2.35 -25.23
N PHE A 20 18.84 -1.83 -24.05
CA PHE A 20 17.49 -1.79 -23.52
C PHE A 20 16.84 -0.50 -23.99
N ASP A 21 15.70 -0.58 -24.70
CA ASP A 21 14.92 0.60 -25.11
C ASP A 21 14.24 1.22 -23.88
N LEU A 22 15.06 1.91 -23.10
CA LEU A 22 14.74 2.62 -21.88
C LEU A 22 13.66 3.67 -22.16
N GLY A 23 13.65 4.25 -23.37
CA GLY A 23 12.63 5.18 -23.83
C GLY A 23 11.25 4.56 -23.91
N THR A 24 11.10 3.41 -24.58
CA THR A 24 9.82 2.70 -24.67
C THR A 24 9.36 2.15 -23.32
N ALA A 25 10.28 1.64 -22.49
CA ALA A 25 9.97 1.18 -21.15
C ALA A 25 9.47 2.32 -20.23
N LEU A 26 10.14 3.48 -20.27
CA LEU A 26 9.73 4.68 -19.54
C LEU A 26 8.40 5.23 -20.05
N LYS A 27 8.17 5.27 -21.37
CA LYS A 27 6.91 5.74 -21.95
C LYS A 27 5.73 4.85 -21.54
N LYS A 28 5.92 3.52 -21.52
CA LYS A 28 4.92 2.57 -21.01
C LYS A 28 4.69 2.70 -19.50
N ALA A 29 5.77 2.85 -18.71
CA ALA A 29 5.67 3.06 -17.27
C ALA A 29 4.96 4.38 -16.93
N LEU A 30 5.19 5.43 -17.72
CA LEU A 30 4.57 6.73 -17.56
C LEU A 30 3.09 6.70 -17.91
N GLY A 31 2.71 6.10 -19.05
CA GLY A 31 1.30 5.91 -19.42
C GLY A 31 0.54 5.07 -18.39
N GLY A 32 1.10 3.92 -17.99
CA GLY A 32 0.51 3.08 -16.95
C GLY A 32 0.44 3.77 -15.58
N GLY A 33 1.46 4.57 -15.24
CA GLY A 33 1.54 5.34 -14.00
C GLY A 33 0.50 6.46 -13.94
N LEU A 34 0.31 7.22 -15.02
CA LEU A 34 -0.69 8.29 -15.11
C LEU A 34 -2.12 7.73 -15.09
N SER A 35 -2.39 6.66 -15.85
CA SER A 35 -3.69 5.98 -15.82
C SER A 35 -3.99 5.39 -14.45
N GLY A 36 -2.98 4.81 -13.78
CA GLY A 36 -3.09 4.32 -12.41
C GLY A 36 -3.32 5.44 -11.39
N ALA A 37 -2.66 6.59 -11.56
CA ALA A 37 -2.85 7.76 -10.72
C ALA A 37 -4.27 8.35 -10.87
N ALA A 38 -4.77 8.47 -12.11
CA ALA A 38 -6.13 8.92 -12.41
C ALA A 38 -7.19 7.98 -11.80
N ALA A 39 -7.02 6.67 -11.98
CA ALA A 39 -7.88 5.68 -11.33
C ALA A 39 -7.88 5.89 -9.81
N MET A 40 -6.70 6.08 -9.20
CA MET A 40 -6.56 6.24 -7.75
C MET A 40 -7.30 7.46 -7.20
N VAL A 41 -7.40 8.57 -7.94
CA VAL A 41 -8.19 9.74 -7.53
C VAL A 41 -9.65 9.34 -7.30
N LEU A 42 -10.26 8.66 -8.26
CA LEU A 42 -11.63 8.17 -8.13
C LEU A 42 -11.76 7.18 -6.97
N GLN A 43 -10.77 6.31 -6.76
CA GLN A 43 -10.81 5.39 -5.63
C GLN A 43 -10.75 6.07 -4.27
N VAL A 44 -9.98 7.14 -4.16
CA VAL A 44 -9.96 7.96 -2.95
C VAL A 44 -11.36 8.56 -2.74
N LEU A 45 -11.95 9.17 -3.75
CA LEU A 45 -13.26 9.82 -3.61
C LEU A 45 -14.39 8.84 -3.23
N THR A 46 -14.37 7.61 -3.75
CA THR A 46 -15.44 6.63 -3.53
C THR A 46 -15.21 5.74 -2.30
N LEU A 47 -13.97 5.33 -2.02
CA LEU A 47 -13.67 4.34 -0.98
C LEU A 47 -13.04 4.94 0.29
N MET A 48 -12.76 6.24 0.31
CA MET A 48 -12.23 6.88 1.52
C MET A 48 -13.11 6.66 2.77
N PRO A 49 -14.46 6.68 2.72
CA PRO A 49 -15.27 6.40 3.90
C PRO A 49 -14.93 5.07 4.58
N LEU A 50 -14.77 4.01 3.78
CA LEU A 50 -14.42 2.69 4.29
C LEU A 50 -12.98 2.65 4.83
N ARG A 51 -12.06 3.41 4.22
CA ARG A 51 -10.68 3.57 4.73
C ARG A 51 -10.63 4.33 6.05
N THR A 52 -11.49 5.34 6.23
CA THR A 52 -11.61 6.11 7.46
C THR A 52 -12.12 5.23 8.60
N VAL A 53 -13.16 4.42 8.35
CA VAL A 53 -13.66 3.41 9.29
C VAL A 53 -12.55 2.44 9.67
N MET A 54 -11.86 1.85 8.68
CA MET A 54 -10.78 0.89 8.92
C MET A 54 -9.65 1.48 9.80
N ASN A 55 -9.22 2.73 9.53
CA ASN A 55 -8.17 3.38 10.31
C ASN A 55 -8.62 3.70 11.74
N TYR A 56 -9.89 4.08 11.92
CA TYR A 56 -10.49 4.25 13.25
C TYR A 56 -10.46 2.93 14.04
N GLN A 57 -10.86 1.81 13.42
CA GLN A 57 -10.84 0.48 14.04
C GLN A 57 -9.42 0.03 14.42
N TYR A 58 -8.40 0.34 13.61
CA TYR A 58 -7.02 0.05 13.97
C TYR A 58 -6.58 0.75 15.26
N ARG A 59 -7.03 1.99 15.48
CA ARG A 59 -6.67 2.75 16.66
C ARG A 59 -7.46 2.32 17.90
N TYR A 60 -8.77 2.18 17.76
CA TYR A 60 -9.71 2.09 18.88
C TYR A 60 -10.29 0.70 19.13
N GLY A 61 -10.13 -0.26 18.21
CA GLY A 61 -10.60 -1.63 18.45
C GLY A 61 -12.07 -1.90 18.13
N THR A 62 -12.81 -0.91 17.63
CA THR A 62 -14.27 -1.00 17.46
C THR A 62 -14.71 -1.89 16.30
N THR A 63 -15.96 -2.37 16.37
CA THR A 63 -16.59 -3.07 15.25
C THR A 63 -16.89 -2.11 14.09
N THR A 64 -17.13 -2.63 12.88
CA THR A 64 -17.38 -1.78 11.70
C THR A 64 -18.65 -0.94 11.88
N THR A 65 -19.71 -1.55 12.38
CA THR A 65 -21.00 -0.88 12.65
C THR A 65 -20.86 0.20 13.72
N GLU A 66 -20.14 -0.10 14.80
CA GLU A 66 -19.89 0.84 15.88
C GLU A 66 -19.03 2.02 15.41
N ALA A 67 -17.93 1.75 14.69
CA ALA A 67 -17.10 2.80 14.11
C ALA A 67 -17.90 3.72 13.17
N ILE A 68 -18.79 3.17 12.34
CA ILE A 68 -19.68 3.96 11.48
C ILE A 68 -20.62 4.84 12.32
N LYS A 69 -21.23 4.28 13.37
CA LYS A 69 -22.12 5.04 14.27
C LYS A 69 -21.38 6.19 14.96
N ILE A 70 -20.21 5.92 15.52
CA ILE A 70 -19.38 6.95 16.20
C ILE A 70 -18.98 8.04 15.21
N LEU A 71 -18.41 7.66 14.05
CA LEU A 71 -17.98 8.64 13.04
C LEU A 71 -19.15 9.48 12.50
N ASN A 72 -20.33 8.87 12.35
CA ASN A 72 -21.51 9.60 11.91
C ASN A 72 -22.01 10.58 13.00
N ALA A 73 -21.95 10.20 14.27
CA ALA A 73 -22.28 11.08 15.39
C ALA A 73 -21.28 12.24 15.55
N ASP A 74 -19.99 12.00 15.33
CA ASP A 74 -18.92 12.99 15.49
C ASP A 74 -18.99 14.14 14.46
N GLY A 75 -19.47 13.89 13.24
CA GLY A 75 -19.44 14.91 12.19
C GLY A 75 -20.17 14.55 10.90
N GLY A 76 -21.09 13.59 10.96
CA GLY A 76 -21.89 13.14 9.82
C GLY A 76 -21.06 12.68 8.63
N PHE A 77 -21.57 12.92 7.43
CA PHE A 77 -20.92 12.52 6.19
C PHE A 77 -19.52 13.15 6.00
N SER A 78 -19.33 14.39 6.47
CA SER A 78 -18.04 15.08 6.36
C SER A 78 -16.91 14.38 7.14
N ARG A 79 -17.25 13.66 8.22
CA ARG A 79 -16.26 12.96 9.07
C ARG A 79 -15.52 11.87 8.32
N PHE A 80 -16.19 11.21 7.37
CA PHE A 80 -15.63 10.14 6.55
C PHE A 80 -14.55 10.62 5.57
N TYR A 81 -14.54 11.92 5.24
CA TYR A 81 -13.62 12.54 4.29
C TYR A 81 -12.53 13.38 4.96
N GLN A 82 -12.37 13.30 6.28
CA GLN A 82 -11.31 14.03 6.97
C GLN A 82 -9.94 13.43 6.62
N GLY A 83 -9.07 14.27 6.04
CA GLY A 83 -7.80 13.86 5.44
C GLY A 83 -7.84 13.65 3.92
N LEU A 84 -8.92 14.08 3.24
CA LEU A 84 -9.11 13.90 1.80
C LEU A 84 -7.97 14.53 0.98
N THR A 85 -7.54 15.74 1.33
CA THR A 85 -6.44 16.43 0.66
C THR A 85 -5.14 15.61 0.70
N ALA A 86 -4.77 15.11 1.89
CA ALA A 86 -3.61 14.25 2.06
C ALA A 86 -3.78 12.90 1.31
N ALA A 87 -5.00 12.36 1.27
CA ALA A 87 -5.29 11.13 0.51
C ALA A 87 -5.17 11.32 -1.01
N LEU A 88 -5.63 12.45 -1.54
CA LEU A 88 -5.55 12.81 -2.96
C LEU A 88 -4.12 13.10 -3.42
N ILE A 89 -3.22 13.49 -2.51
CA ILE A 89 -1.79 13.60 -2.80
C ILE A 89 -1.14 12.21 -2.70
N GLN A 90 -1.35 11.53 -1.58
CA GLN A 90 -0.63 10.29 -1.26
C GLN A 90 -1.02 9.13 -2.19
N GLY A 91 -2.32 8.98 -2.52
CA GLY A 91 -2.82 7.87 -3.32
C GLY A 91 -2.21 7.84 -4.72
N PRO A 92 -2.41 8.88 -5.55
CA PRO A 92 -1.87 8.95 -6.89
C PRO A 92 -0.35 8.82 -6.94
N ILE A 93 0.39 9.52 -6.05
CA ILE A 93 1.85 9.41 -5.99
C ILE A 93 2.29 8.01 -5.61
N ALA A 94 1.62 7.37 -4.64
CA ALA A 94 1.91 6.00 -4.26
C ALA A 94 1.70 5.02 -5.42
N ARG A 95 0.59 5.14 -6.14
CA ARG A 95 0.30 4.27 -7.29
C ARG A 95 1.25 4.51 -8.46
N PHE A 96 1.54 5.76 -8.77
CA PHE A 96 2.52 6.10 -9.79
C PHE A 96 3.88 5.49 -9.45
N GLY A 97 4.37 5.71 -8.22
CA GLY A 97 5.67 5.18 -7.81
C GLY A 97 5.71 3.66 -7.70
N ASP A 98 4.62 2.99 -7.27
CA ASP A 98 4.55 1.53 -7.27
C ASP A 98 4.64 0.97 -8.71
N THR A 99 3.99 1.61 -9.69
CA THR A 99 4.09 1.21 -11.12
C THR A 99 5.48 1.50 -11.69
N ALA A 100 6.04 2.68 -11.41
CA ALA A 100 7.37 3.07 -11.88
C ALA A 100 8.47 2.18 -11.27
N ALA A 101 8.37 1.87 -9.97
CA ALA A 101 9.31 0.99 -9.28
C ALA A 101 9.22 -0.45 -9.80
N ASN A 102 8.01 -0.96 -10.06
CA ASN A 102 7.84 -2.28 -10.66
C ASN A 102 8.47 -2.35 -12.06
N ALA A 103 8.22 -1.35 -12.92
CA ALA A 103 8.83 -1.30 -14.24
C ALA A 103 10.36 -1.17 -14.18
N GLY A 104 10.87 -0.28 -13.33
CA GLY A 104 12.30 -0.07 -13.14
C GLY A 104 13.01 -1.31 -12.60
N ILE A 105 12.41 -2.02 -11.64
CA ILE A 105 12.99 -3.24 -11.08
C ILE A 105 12.94 -4.38 -12.09
N LEU A 106 11.86 -4.53 -12.86
CA LEU A 106 11.82 -5.51 -13.94
C LEU A 106 12.90 -5.21 -15.00
N ALA A 107 13.11 -3.94 -15.35
CA ALA A 107 14.19 -3.53 -16.25
C ALA A 107 15.58 -3.88 -15.68
N LEU A 108 15.84 -3.54 -14.42
CA LEU A 108 17.09 -3.87 -13.72
C LEU A 108 17.32 -5.39 -13.61
N LEU A 109 16.26 -6.17 -13.36
CA LEU A 109 16.32 -7.62 -13.23
C LEU A 109 16.49 -8.34 -14.58
N GLN A 110 16.03 -7.75 -15.69
CA GLN A 110 16.18 -8.28 -17.04
C GLN A 110 17.52 -7.90 -17.69
N GLY A 111 18.11 -6.78 -17.29
CA GLY A 111 19.41 -6.30 -17.79
C GLY A 111 20.61 -7.10 -17.28
N ASN A 112 20.51 -7.77 -16.12
CA ASN A 112 21.63 -8.51 -15.54
C ASN A 112 21.51 -10.04 -15.77
N VAL A 113 22.52 -10.63 -16.40
CA VAL A 113 22.60 -12.08 -16.74
C VAL A 113 22.46 -12.98 -15.50
N TYR A 114 22.99 -12.54 -14.35
CA TYR A 114 22.89 -13.26 -13.08
C TYR A 114 21.49 -13.14 -12.46
N MET A 115 20.85 -11.96 -12.57
CA MET A 115 19.51 -11.73 -12.03
C MET A 115 18.42 -12.47 -12.81
N LYS A 116 18.60 -12.70 -14.12
CA LYS A 116 17.66 -13.49 -14.94
C LYS A 116 17.47 -14.91 -14.40
N LYS A 117 18.53 -15.56 -13.91
CA LYS A 117 18.53 -16.93 -13.40
C LYS A 117 18.00 -17.08 -11.96
N LEU A 118 17.78 -15.99 -11.23
CA LEU A 118 17.28 -16.06 -9.86
C LEU A 118 15.80 -16.49 -9.81
N PRO A 119 15.40 -17.32 -8.83
CA PRO A 119 14.01 -17.63 -8.56
C PRO A 119 13.14 -16.38 -8.40
N THR A 120 11.90 -16.44 -8.90
CA THR A 120 10.93 -15.33 -8.87
C THR A 120 10.78 -14.71 -7.47
N LEU A 121 10.85 -15.53 -6.42
CA LEU A 121 10.74 -15.06 -5.03
C LEU A 121 11.88 -14.12 -4.63
N ILE A 122 13.10 -14.34 -5.12
CA ILE A 122 14.25 -13.47 -4.83
C ILE A 122 14.10 -12.13 -5.55
N LYS A 123 13.60 -12.15 -6.80
CA LYS A 123 13.24 -10.94 -7.54
C LYS A 123 12.18 -10.11 -6.80
N THR A 124 11.18 -10.79 -6.22
CA THR A 124 10.15 -10.16 -5.39
C THR A 124 10.73 -9.49 -4.14
N VAL A 125 11.80 -10.01 -3.53
CA VAL A 125 12.45 -9.36 -2.38
C VAL A 125 12.97 -7.97 -2.77
N PHE A 126 13.66 -7.84 -3.90
CA PHE A 126 14.16 -6.53 -4.38
C PHE A 126 13.03 -5.55 -4.67
N ALA A 127 11.98 -6.02 -5.35
CA ALA A 127 10.76 -5.25 -5.57
C ALA A 127 10.14 -4.75 -4.25
N SER A 128 10.12 -5.61 -3.24
CA SER A 128 9.53 -5.30 -1.93
C SER A 128 10.36 -4.31 -1.13
N VAL A 129 11.70 -4.37 -1.22
CA VAL A 129 12.59 -3.38 -0.57
C VAL A 129 12.41 -2.00 -1.21
N ALA A 130 12.42 -1.91 -2.54
CA ALA A 130 12.23 -0.64 -3.23
C ALA A 130 10.86 -0.03 -2.91
N ALA A 131 9.79 -0.84 -2.94
CA ALA A 131 8.46 -0.41 -2.54
C ALA A 131 8.43 0.06 -1.08
N ALA A 132 9.09 -0.65 -0.16
CA ALA A 132 9.18 -0.27 1.24
C ALA A 132 9.91 1.08 1.44
N CYS A 133 11.03 1.31 0.75
CA CYS A 133 11.76 2.58 0.78
C CYS A 133 10.90 3.74 0.25
N PHE A 134 10.21 3.52 -0.89
CA PHE A 134 9.31 4.52 -1.45
C PHE A 134 8.17 4.87 -0.49
N ARG A 135 7.63 3.88 0.23
CA ARG A 135 6.59 4.10 1.26
C ARG A 135 7.10 4.92 2.45
N MET A 136 8.38 4.84 2.78
CA MET A 136 8.96 5.67 3.84
C MET A 136 8.98 7.16 3.46
N ILE A 137 9.21 7.49 2.19
CA ILE A 137 9.16 8.87 1.67
C ILE A 137 7.75 9.44 1.80
N LEU A 138 6.72 8.63 1.52
CA LEU A 138 5.32 9.05 1.61
C LEU A 138 4.73 9.01 3.01
N THR A 139 5.50 8.57 4.02
CA THR A 139 5.00 8.40 5.39
C THR A 139 4.49 9.71 6.02
N PRO A 140 5.10 10.90 5.83
CA PRO A 140 4.56 12.13 6.40
C PRO A 140 3.14 12.45 5.94
N VAL A 141 2.87 12.31 4.65
CA VAL A 141 1.54 12.54 4.08
C VAL A 141 0.55 11.48 4.58
N ASP A 142 1.01 10.23 4.70
CA ASP A 142 0.23 9.15 5.29
C ASP A 142 -0.07 9.40 6.78
N THR A 143 0.85 9.99 7.54
CA THR A 143 0.68 10.40 8.94
C THR A 143 -0.38 11.46 9.07
N VAL A 144 -0.35 12.49 8.23
CA VAL A 144 -1.41 13.51 8.18
C VAL A 144 -2.76 12.87 7.88
N LYS A 145 -2.87 12.12 6.78
CA LYS A 145 -4.09 11.43 6.37
C LYS A 145 -4.65 10.54 7.48
N THR A 146 -3.84 9.64 8.02
CA THR A 146 -4.30 8.63 9.00
C THR A 146 -4.67 9.27 10.34
N THR A 147 -3.97 10.33 10.74
CA THR A 147 -4.32 11.07 11.96
C THR A 147 -5.66 11.81 11.79
N LEU A 148 -5.91 12.43 10.64
CA LEU A 148 -7.20 13.07 10.36
C LEU A 148 -8.35 12.07 10.23
N GLN A 149 -8.09 10.91 9.62
CA GLN A 149 -9.10 9.86 9.54
C GLN A 149 -9.48 9.30 10.92
N THR A 150 -8.52 9.23 11.87
CA THR A 150 -8.76 8.68 13.22
C THR A 150 -9.25 9.70 14.23
N GLN A 151 -8.60 10.85 14.33
CA GLN A 151 -8.86 11.89 15.34
C GLN A 151 -9.78 13.01 14.85
N GLY A 152 -10.09 12.98 13.56
CA GLY A 152 -10.92 13.98 12.94
C GLY A 152 -10.29 15.37 12.85
N ARG A 153 -11.06 16.44 13.09
CA ARG A 153 -10.60 17.84 13.00
C ARG A 153 -9.46 18.15 13.99
N ASP A 154 -9.52 17.56 15.18
CA ASP A 154 -8.48 17.70 16.21
C ASP A 154 -7.16 17.02 15.82
N GLY A 155 -7.16 16.19 14.77
CA GLY A 155 -5.96 15.57 14.25
C GLY A 155 -4.89 16.58 13.82
N LEU A 156 -5.27 17.74 13.25
CA LEU A 156 -4.31 18.79 12.90
C LEU A 156 -3.67 19.42 14.13
N LYS A 157 -4.46 19.67 15.17
CA LYS A 157 -3.97 20.22 16.44
C LYS A 157 -2.99 19.25 17.09
N LEU A 158 -3.35 17.96 17.15
CA LEU A 158 -2.49 16.91 17.66
C LEU A 158 -1.15 16.83 16.90
N LEU A 159 -1.18 16.90 15.56
CA LEU A 159 0.05 16.88 14.76
C LEU A 159 0.90 18.13 14.99
N ARG A 160 0.28 19.32 15.09
CA ARG A 160 1.00 20.57 15.36
C ARG A 160 1.70 20.52 16.72
N GLU A 161 1.00 20.07 17.76
CA GLU A 161 1.55 19.89 19.10
C GLU A 161 2.68 18.85 19.11
N ARG A 162 2.50 17.74 18.40
CA ARG A 162 3.53 16.70 18.28
C ARG A 162 4.78 17.22 17.56
N VAL A 163 4.63 17.94 16.46
CA VAL A 163 5.75 18.54 15.72
C VAL A 163 6.46 19.59 16.57
N LYS A 164 5.72 20.40 17.32
CA LYS A 164 6.31 21.36 18.27
C LYS A 164 7.13 20.67 19.36
N LYS A 165 6.67 19.52 19.87
CA LYS A 165 7.31 18.80 20.98
C LYS A 165 8.47 17.90 20.55
N TYR A 166 8.35 17.22 19.42
CA TYR A 166 9.30 16.17 19.00
C TYR A 166 9.95 16.45 17.63
N GLY A 167 9.68 17.60 17.02
CA GLY A 167 10.20 17.98 15.71
C GLY A 167 9.45 17.34 14.53
N ILE A 168 9.84 17.75 13.32
CA ILE A 168 9.21 17.31 12.06
C ILE A 168 9.38 15.81 11.79
N VAL A 169 10.45 15.20 12.33
CA VAL A 169 10.73 13.76 12.22
C VAL A 169 9.60 12.91 12.84
N SER A 170 8.80 13.49 13.74
CA SER A 170 7.62 12.82 14.30
C SER A 170 6.56 12.43 13.26
N LEU A 171 6.58 13.03 12.07
CA LEU A 171 5.73 12.62 10.94
C LEU A 171 6.13 11.27 10.34
N TRP A 172 7.34 10.79 10.60
CA TRP A 172 7.81 9.45 10.20
C TRP A 172 7.55 8.38 11.26
N TYR A 173 6.83 8.70 12.34
CA TYR A 173 6.45 7.69 13.32
C TYR A 173 5.54 6.65 12.68
N GLY A 174 6.05 5.42 12.57
CA GLY A 174 5.37 4.35 11.84
C GLY A 174 6.04 3.98 10.50
N ALA A 175 7.07 4.71 10.06
CA ALA A 175 7.76 4.42 8.79
C ALA A 175 8.31 2.98 8.72
N PHE A 176 9.00 2.51 9.75
CA PHE A 176 9.52 1.13 9.77
C PHE A 176 8.42 0.07 9.82
N ALA A 177 7.36 0.29 10.60
CA ALA A 177 6.19 -0.61 10.59
C ALA A 177 5.47 -0.58 9.23
N THR A 178 5.46 0.56 8.53
CA THR A 178 4.94 0.67 7.16
C THR A 178 5.78 -0.12 6.16
N ALA A 179 7.10 0.01 6.26
CA ALA A 179 8.06 -0.74 5.45
C ALA A 179 7.92 -2.24 5.70
N ALA A 180 7.90 -2.66 6.96
CA ALA A 180 7.70 -4.05 7.36
C ALA A 180 6.35 -4.60 6.90
N ALA A 181 5.24 -3.86 7.09
CA ALA A 181 3.91 -4.28 6.63
C ALA A 181 3.84 -4.40 5.10
N THR A 182 4.54 -3.54 4.37
CA THR A 182 4.67 -3.62 2.91
C THR A 182 5.43 -4.88 2.52
N PHE A 183 6.60 -5.09 3.13
CA PHE A 183 7.46 -6.24 2.84
C PHE A 183 6.77 -7.58 3.16
N VAL A 184 6.25 -7.73 4.38
CA VAL A 184 5.56 -8.92 4.87
C VAL A 184 4.23 -9.14 4.14
N GLY A 185 3.60 -8.08 3.61
CA GLY A 185 2.41 -8.23 2.77
C GLY A 185 2.72 -8.67 1.34
N HIS A 186 3.83 -8.20 0.76
CA HIS A 186 4.16 -8.47 -0.64
C HIS A 186 4.47 -9.95 -0.88
N TYR A 187 5.27 -10.56 -0.02
CA TYR A 187 5.73 -11.93 -0.21
C TYR A 187 4.58 -12.96 -0.25
N PRO A 188 3.64 -13.00 0.73
CA PRO A 188 2.49 -13.89 0.66
C PRO A 188 1.56 -13.60 -0.50
N TRP A 189 1.44 -12.34 -0.93
CA TRP A 189 0.63 -11.99 -2.08
C TRP A 189 1.15 -12.69 -3.34
N PHE A 190 2.43 -12.52 -3.67
CA PHE A 190 3.03 -13.14 -4.85
C PHE A 190 3.12 -14.66 -4.73
N GLY A 191 3.45 -15.18 -3.55
CA GLY A 191 3.47 -16.62 -3.29
C GLY A 191 2.11 -17.26 -3.55
N THR A 192 1.04 -16.68 -3.00
CA THR A 192 -0.34 -17.17 -3.20
C THR A 192 -0.78 -17.01 -4.65
N TYR A 193 -0.48 -15.86 -5.27
CA TYR A 193 -0.82 -15.60 -6.66
C TYR A 193 -0.19 -16.64 -7.59
N ASN A 194 1.13 -16.83 -7.50
CA ASN A 194 1.87 -17.76 -8.36
C ASN A 194 1.45 -19.22 -8.13
N TYR A 195 1.21 -19.60 -6.88
CA TYR A 195 0.74 -20.96 -6.56
C TYR A 195 -0.63 -21.24 -7.18
N LEU A 196 -1.61 -20.35 -6.96
CA LEU A 196 -2.95 -20.53 -7.51
C LEU A 196 -2.95 -20.41 -9.05
N ASP A 197 -2.10 -19.57 -9.61
CA ASP A 197 -1.92 -19.48 -11.06
C ASP A 197 -1.32 -20.75 -11.67
N ALA A 198 -0.47 -21.48 -10.93
CA ALA A 198 0.08 -22.76 -11.38
C ALA A 198 -0.92 -23.93 -11.23
N VAL A 199 -1.75 -23.91 -10.19
CA VAL A 199 -2.63 -25.04 -9.84
C VAL A 199 -4.01 -24.95 -10.47
N LEU A 200 -4.56 -23.74 -10.66
CA LEU A 200 -5.91 -23.58 -11.20
C LEU A 200 -5.96 -23.83 -12.71
N PRO A 201 -7.02 -24.49 -13.22
CA PRO A 201 -7.19 -24.76 -14.64
C PRO A 201 -7.04 -23.51 -15.51
N LEU A 202 -6.45 -23.71 -16.70
CA LEU A 202 -6.33 -22.64 -17.67
C LEU A 202 -7.72 -22.23 -18.18
N PRO A 203 -7.99 -20.91 -18.32
CA PRO A 203 -9.28 -20.43 -18.76
C PRO A 203 -9.47 -20.72 -20.25
N VAL A 204 -10.65 -21.21 -20.62
CA VAL A 204 -11.03 -21.47 -22.02
C VAL A 204 -11.75 -20.26 -22.62
N THR A 205 -12.56 -19.56 -21.80
CA THR A 205 -13.30 -18.38 -22.23
C THR A 205 -12.73 -17.10 -21.64
N LEU A 206 -13.03 -15.96 -22.28
CA LEU A 206 -12.65 -14.65 -21.76
C LEU A 206 -13.25 -14.38 -20.37
N ALA A 207 -14.50 -14.79 -20.14
CA ALA A 207 -15.14 -14.68 -18.83
C ALA A 207 -14.41 -15.49 -17.76
N GLN A 208 -14.01 -16.73 -18.07
CA GLN A 208 -13.21 -17.55 -17.17
C GLN A 208 -11.84 -16.94 -16.88
N LYS A 209 -11.20 -16.30 -17.88
CA LYS A 209 -9.92 -15.61 -17.68
C LYS A 209 -10.03 -14.47 -16.67
N PHE A 210 -11.07 -13.65 -16.78
CA PHE A 210 -11.32 -12.57 -15.83
C PHE A 210 -11.70 -13.09 -14.45
N LEU A 211 -12.60 -14.07 -14.36
CA LEU A 211 -13.02 -14.65 -13.09
C LEU A 211 -11.85 -15.30 -12.35
N ARG A 212 -11.03 -16.08 -13.06
CA ARG A 212 -9.82 -16.70 -12.51
C ARG A 212 -8.84 -15.66 -11.99
N SER A 213 -8.53 -14.63 -12.78
CA SER A 213 -7.61 -13.56 -12.38
C SER A 213 -8.13 -12.78 -11.16
N ALA A 214 -9.43 -12.48 -11.13
CA ALA A 214 -10.07 -11.81 -10.00
C ALA A 214 -10.04 -12.67 -8.73
N PHE A 215 -10.35 -13.96 -8.86
CA PHE A 215 -10.31 -14.91 -7.74
C PHE A 215 -8.91 -15.04 -7.16
N ILE A 216 -7.90 -15.32 -7.99
CA ILE A 216 -6.51 -15.44 -7.57
C ILE A 216 -6.05 -14.16 -6.87
N GLY A 217 -6.29 -13.00 -7.49
CA GLY A 217 -5.93 -11.70 -6.92
C GLY A 217 -6.62 -11.40 -5.59
N PHE A 218 -7.89 -11.79 -5.44
CA PHE A 218 -8.64 -11.64 -4.19
C PHE A 218 -8.06 -12.53 -3.09
N VAL A 219 -7.84 -13.83 -3.34
CA VAL A 219 -7.27 -14.76 -2.35
C VAL A 219 -5.85 -14.34 -1.95
N ALA A 220 -5.02 -13.91 -2.90
CA ALA A 220 -3.70 -13.37 -2.63
C ALA A 220 -3.76 -12.11 -1.75
N SER A 221 -4.75 -11.24 -1.97
CA SER A 221 -4.98 -10.04 -1.16
C SER A 221 -5.41 -10.38 0.26
N VAL A 222 -6.33 -11.35 0.43
CA VAL A 222 -6.78 -11.83 1.74
C VAL A 222 -5.62 -12.42 2.54
N ALA A 223 -4.77 -13.25 1.93
CA ALA A 223 -3.60 -13.83 2.57
C ALA A 223 -2.61 -12.73 3.01
N SER A 224 -2.27 -11.81 2.10
CA SER A 224 -1.39 -10.67 2.37
C SER A 224 -1.90 -9.78 3.50
N ASP A 225 -3.19 -9.45 3.47
CA ASP A 225 -3.81 -8.58 4.47
C ASP A 225 -3.84 -9.24 5.84
N SER A 226 -4.17 -10.54 5.90
CA SER A 226 -4.23 -11.29 7.16
C SER A 226 -2.86 -11.36 7.83
N ILE A 227 -1.80 -11.66 7.06
CA ILE A 227 -0.44 -11.80 7.59
C ILE A 227 0.14 -10.44 7.98
N SER A 228 -0.14 -9.38 7.20
CA SER A 228 0.40 -8.04 7.47
C SER A 228 -0.44 -7.20 8.45
N ASN A 229 -1.61 -7.67 8.90
CA ASN A 229 -2.56 -6.82 9.64
C ASN A 229 -1.99 -6.30 10.97
N SER A 230 -1.29 -7.16 11.73
CA SER A 230 -0.73 -6.78 13.03
C SER A 230 0.25 -5.62 12.95
N LEU A 231 1.11 -5.62 11.93
CA LEU A 231 2.04 -4.53 11.65
C LEU A 231 1.30 -3.24 11.30
N ARG A 232 0.14 -3.33 10.64
CA ARG A 232 -0.70 -2.18 10.29
C ARG A 232 -1.43 -1.62 11.49
N VAL A 233 -1.91 -2.47 12.40
CA VAL A 233 -2.49 -2.07 13.68
C VAL A 233 -1.45 -1.30 14.49
N VAL A 234 -0.27 -1.88 14.69
CA VAL A 234 0.85 -1.26 15.44
C VAL A 234 1.31 0.05 14.78
N LYS A 235 1.44 0.06 13.44
CA LYS A 235 1.75 1.27 12.68
C LYS A 235 0.74 2.36 12.99
N THR A 236 -0.55 2.11 12.76
CA THR A 236 -1.60 3.11 12.91
C THR A 236 -1.68 3.60 14.34
N TYR A 237 -1.63 2.69 15.32
CA TYR A 237 -1.64 3.04 16.73
C TYR A 237 -0.53 4.04 17.07
N ARG A 238 0.71 3.73 16.67
CA ARG A 238 1.86 4.62 16.90
C ARG A 238 1.74 5.94 16.14
N GLN A 239 1.30 5.91 14.89
CA GLN A 239 1.24 7.07 13.99
C GLN A 239 0.23 8.11 14.46
N VAL A 240 -0.87 7.70 15.10
CA VAL A 240 -1.95 8.60 15.53
C VAL A 240 -1.93 8.90 17.03
N ASN A 241 -0.98 8.32 17.77
CA ASN A 241 -0.85 8.56 19.21
C ASN A 241 -0.23 9.93 19.52
N ALA A 242 -0.79 10.70 20.45
CA ALA A 242 -0.28 12.04 20.77
C ALA A 242 1.19 12.01 21.25
N THR A 243 1.53 11.00 22.06
CA THR A 243 2.86 10.81 22.64
C THR A 243 3.71 9.83 21.83
N ARG A 244 5.04 9.98 21.94
CA ARG A 244 5.99 9.03 21.37
C ARG A 244 5.82 7.69 22.09
N ILE A 245 5.32 6.70 21.38
CA ILE A 245 5.21 5.31 21.84
C ILE A 245 6.11 4.40 21.00
N SER A 246 6.76 3.43 21.63
CA SER A 246 7.54 2.42 20.92
C SER A 246 6.63 1.45 20.18
N TYR A 247 7.18 0.64 19.26
CA TYR A 247 6.38 -0.38 18.57
C TYR A 247 5.92 -1.49 19.52
N ILE A 248 6.79 -1.87 20.47
CA ILE A 248 6.50 -2.91 21.46
C ILE A 248 5.41 -2.40 22.42
N ASP A 249 5.51 -1.16 22.89
CA ASP A 249 4.51 -0.62 23.80
C ASP A 249 3.17 -0.37 23.11
N ALA A 250 3.18 0.00 21.82
CA ALA A 250 1.95 0.06 21.03
C ALA A 250 1.29 -1.32 20.90
N ALA A 251 2.07 -2.38 20.63
CA ALA A 251 1.55 -3.75 20.58
C ALA A 251 1.02 -4.19 21.95
N ARG A 252 1.76 -3.94 23.03
CA ARG A 252 1.33 -4.23 24.41
C ARG A 252 0.05 -3.50 24.78
N ALA A 253 -0.08 -2.22 24.42
CA ALA A 253 -1.29 -1.43 24.68
C ALA A 253 -2.51 -2.00 23.93
N VAL A 254 -2.33 -2.44 22.68
CA VAL A 254 -3.39 -3.09 21.92
C VAL A 254 -3.77 -4.44 22.53
N ILE A 255 -2.79 -5.27 22.91
CA ILE A 255 -3.04 -6.58 23.54
C ILE A 255 -3.71 -6.40 24.91
N ALA A 256 -3.33 -5.40 25.69
CA ALA A 256 -3.93 -5.13 26.98
C ALA A 256 -5.41 -4.72 26.86
N ALA A 257 -5.77 -4.00 25.79
CA ALA A 257 -7.15 -3.57 25.55
C ALA A 257 -8.04 -4.67 24.95
N ASP A 258 -7.55 -5.40 23.94
CA ASP A 258 -8.37 -6.28 23.09
C ASP A 258 -7.79 -7.69 22.92
N GLY A 259 -6.73 -8.03 23.66
CA GLY A 259 -6.02 -9.29 23.53
C GLY A 259 -5.27 -9.45 22.20
N LEU A 260 -4.80 -10.68 21.96
CA LEU A 260 -4.13 -11.04 20.70
C LEU A 260 -5.08 -10.95 19.49
N GLN A 261 -6.38 -11.17 19.70
CA GLN A 261 -7.39 -11.01 18.65
C GLN A 261 -7.47 -9.56 18.17
N GLY A 262 -7.35 -8.58 19.06
CA GLY A 262 -7.26 -7.17 18.66
C GLY A 262 -6.03 -6.85 17.82
N LEU A 263 -4.86 -7.35 18.24
CA LEU A 263 -3.62 -7.14 17.50
C LEU A 263 -3.69 -7.73 16.08
N LEU A 264 -4.24 -8.93 15.92
CA LEU A 264 -4.28 -9.63 14.63
C LEU A 264 -5.50 -9.25 13.77
N GLY A 265 -6.63 -8.92 14.40
CA GLY A 265 -7.94 -8.86 13.75
C GLY A 265 -8.59 -7.48 13.62
N ARG A 266 -8.13 -6.46 14.35
CA ARG A 266 -8.68 -5.09 14.25
C ARG A 266 -8.75 -4.64 12.80
N GLY A 267 -9.93 -4.17 12.36
CA GLY A 267 -10.15 -3.62 11.02
C GLY A 267 -9.99 -4.59 9.84
N LEU A 268 -9.65 -5.88 10.07
CA LEU A 268 -9.32 -6.82 8.99
C LEU A 268 -10.50 -7.07 8.04
N LYS A 269 -11.70 -7.27 8.57
CA LYS A 269 -12.92 -7.48 7.77
C LYS A 269 -13.20 -6.28 6.84
N THR A 270 -13.16 -5.08 7.41
CA THR A 270 -13.33 -3.81 6.67
C THR A 270 -12.26 -3.64 5.61
N ARG A 271 -11.02 -4.04 5.91
CA ARG A 271 -9.90 -4.01 4.96
C ARG A 271 -10.12 -4.94 3.77
N ILE A 272 -10.51 -6.19 4.01
CA ILE A 272 -10.78 -7.18 2.96
C ILE A 272 -11.88 -6.66 2.04
N LEU A 273 -12.97 -6.13 2.62
CA LEU A 273 -14.04 -5.49 1.84
C LEU A 273 -13.52 -4.31 1.02
N ALA A 274 -12.75 -3.41 1.64
CA ALA A 274 -12.21 -2.24 0.96
C ALA A 274 -11.28 -2.60 -0.19
N ASN A 275 -10.42 -3.60 0.01
CA ASN A 275 -9.49 -4.06 -1.01
C ASN A 275 -10.21 -4.80 -2.14
N GLY A 276 -11.25 -5.59 -1.84
CA GLY A 276 -12.11 -6.22 -2.84
C GLY A 276 -12.79 -5.19 -3.74
N LEU A 277 -13.45 -4.19 -3.15
CA LEU A 277 -14.08 -3.09 -3.90
C LEU A 277 -13.06 -2.26 -4.69
N GLN A 278 -11.89 -2.00 -4.10
CA GLN A 278 -10.82 -1.28 -4.78
C GLN A 278 -10.28 -2.06 -5.98
N GLY A 279 -10.11 -3.38 -5.87
CA GLY A 279 -9.63 -4.22 -6.97
C GLY A 279 -10.59 -4.21 -8.16
N LEU A 280 -11.89 -4.38 -7.89
CA LEU A 280 -12.94 -4.31 -8.92
C LEU A 280 -12.92 -2.96 -9.64
N MET A 281 -12.97 -1.87 -8.88
CA MET A 281 -12.97 -0.52 -9.45
C MET A 281 -11.67 -0.20 -10.19
N PHE A 282 -10.51 -0.65 -9.68
CA PHE A 282 -9.22 -0.43 -10.35
C PHE A 282 -9.21 -1.08 -11.73
N SER A 283 -9.66 -2.34 -11.83
CA SER A 283 -9.63 -3.09 -13.09
C SER A 283 -10.44 -2.41 -14.19
N VAL A 284 -11.61 -1.83 -13.85
CA VAL A 284 -12.47 -1.11 -14.77
C VAL A 284 -11.87 0.26 -15.13
N LEU A 285 -11.50 1.06 -14.12
CA LEU A 285 -11.01 2.42 -14.34
C LEU A 285 -9.66 2.45 -15.05
N TRP A 286 -8.74 1.56 -14.68
CA TRP A 286 -7.43 1.50 -15.31
C TRP A 286 -7.54 1.17 -16.79
N LYS A 287 -8.40 0.21 -17.15
CA LYS A 287 -8.64 -0.15 -18.55
C LYS A 287 -9.24 1.04 -19.33
N LEU A 288 -10.27 1.68 -18.77
CA LEU A 288 -10.89 2.86 -19.36
C LEU A 288 -9.86 3.99 -19.62
N PHE A 289 -9.03 4.33 -18.62
CA PHE A 289 -8.03 5.39 -18.78
C PHE A 289 -6.88 5.01 -19.71
N MET A 290 -6.47 3.74 -19.72
CA MET A 290 -5.48 3.25 -20.68
C MET A 290 -5.98 3.31 -22.12
N ASP A 291 -7.23 2.93 -22.37
CA ASP A 291 -7.84 2.99 -23.70
C ASP A 291 -7.89 4.46 -24.18
N LEU A 292 -8.35 5.38 -23.34
CA LEU A 292 -8.33 6.83 -23.61
C LEU A 292 -6.92 7.39 -23.84
N TRP A 293 -5.93 6.93 -23.07
CA TRP A 293 -4.54 7.34 -23.26
C TRP A 293 -4.01 6.89 -24.62
N ASN A 294 -4.24 5.62 -24.97
CA ASN A 294 -3.80 5.04 -26.23
C ASN A 294 -4.47 5.70 -27.44
N GLU A 295 -5.75 6.06 -27.33
CA GLU A 295 -6.45 6.83 -28.37
C GLU A 295 -5.83 8.22 -28.59
N LYS A 296 -5.39 8.89 -27.52
CA LYS A 296 -4.77 10.23 -27.58
C LYS A 296 -3.28 10.23 -27.95
N THR A 297 -2.59 9.09 -27.84
CA THR A 297 -1.15 8.98 -28.09
C THR A 297 -0.79 8.13 -29.31
N LYS A 298 -1.80 7.70 -30.08
CA LYS A 298 -1.66 7.33 -31.49
C LYS A 298 -1.36 8.58 -32.33
#